data_AF-X0UV21-F1
#
_entry.id   AF-X0UV21-F1
#
_cell.length_a   1.000
_cell.length_b   1.000
_cell.length_c   1.000
_cell.angle_alpha   90.00
_cell.angle_beta   90.00
_cell.angle_gamma   90.00
#
_symmetry.space_group_name_H-M   'P 1'
#
loop_
_entity.id
_entity.type
_entity.pdbx_description
1 polymer ?
#
loop_
_entity_poly.entity_id
_entity_poly.type
_entity_poly.pdbx_seq_one_letter_code
_entity_poly.pdbx_strand_id
1 'polypeptide(L)' 'MDKTLSQLIRISKAVGKDTSLIQGGGGNTSVKTKDGKHMYIKASGTALKDMNEQNGWRRLQLGSVLSII' A
#
# COMPACT_ATOMS: atom_id res chain seq x y z
N MET A 1 15.43 -3.77 3.49
CA MET A 1 14.05 -3.42 3.09
C MET A 1 13.68 -2.08 3.73
N ASP A 2 13.04 -1.16 2.98
CA ASP A 2 12.54 0.11 3.51
C ASP A 2 11.51 -0.14 4.64
N LYS A 3 11.73 0.43 5.82
CA LYS A 3 10.87 0.19 7.00
C LYS A 3 9.41 0.56 6.75
N THR A 4 9.16 1.63 5.99
CA THR A 4 7.84 2.11 5.62
C THR A 4 7.15 1.10 4.70
N LEU A 5 7.87 0.58 3.70
CA LEU A 5 7.36 -0.47 2.82
C LEU A 5 7.02 -1.75 3.60
N SER A 6 7.89 -2.18 4.53
CA SER A 6 7.61 -3.34 5.39
C SER A 6 6.31 -3.17 6.17
N GLN A 7 6.03 -1.96 6.66
CA GLN A 7 4.78 -1.65 7.37
C GLN A 7 3.56 -1.74 6.45
N LEU A 8 3.66 -1.25 5.21
CA LEU A 8 2.59 -1.40 4.21
C LEU A 8 2.28 -2.88 3.94
N ILE A 9 3.33 -3.68 3.69
CA ILE A 9 3.17 -5.12 3.41
C ILE A 9 2.52 -5.81 4.62
N ARG A 10 2.97 -5.50 5.84
CA ARG A 10 2.42 -6.06 7.07
C ARG A 10 0.92 -5.76 7.22
N ILE A 11 0.51 -4.50 7.11
CA ILE A 11 -0.91 -4.14 7.26
C ILE A 11 -1.76 -4.72 6.14
N SER A 12 -1.26 -4.70 4.90
CA SER A 12 -1.97 -5.26 3.74
C SER A 12 -2.19 -6.76 3.90
N LYS A 13 -1.18 -7.50 4.36
CA LYS A 13 -1.32 -8.94 4.64
C LYS A 13 -2.25 -9.23 5.82
N ALA A 14 -2.25 -8.38 6.84
CA ALA A 14 -3.12 -8.55 8.00
C ALA A 14 -4.59 -8.37 7.61
N VAL A 15 -4.96 -7.24 7.00
CA VAL A 15 -6.35 -6.97 6.62
C VAL A 15 -6.80 -7.79 5.41
N GLY A 16 -5.89 -8.09 4.48
CA GLY A 16 -6.20 -8.83 3.24
C GLY A 16 -6.53 -10.30 3.44
N LYS A 17 -6.21 -10.88 4.60
CA LYS A 17 -6.59 -12.25 4.98
C LYS A 17 -7.93 -12.32 5.70
N ASP A 18 -8.43 -11.18 6.19
CA ASP A 18 -9.69 -11.09 6.89
C ASP A 18 -10.83 -10.89 5.88
N THR A 19 -11.60 -11.95 5.66
CA THR A 19 -12.73 -11.96 4.71
C THR A 19 -13.92 -11.12 5.19
N SER A 20 -13.95 -10.72 6.47
CA SER A 20 -14.93 -9.75 6.97
C SER A 20 -14.60 -8.32 6.57
N LEU A 21 -13.32 -8.03 6.32
CA LEU A 21 -12.84 -6.71 5.89
C LEU A 21 -12.73 -6.60 4.37
N ILE A 22 -12.29 -7.67 3.71
CA ILE A 22 -11.95 -7.67 2.29
C ILE A 22 -12.64 -8.81 1.56
N GLN A 23 -13.43 -8.47 0.54
CA GLN A 23 -14.08 -9.44 -0.35
C GLN A 23 -13.39 -9.44 -1.72
N GLY A 24 -12.94 -10.62 -2.17
CA GLY A 24 -12.25 -10.78 -3.44
C GLY A 24 -10.94 -9.99 -3.54
N GLY A 25 -10.70 -9.33 -4.67
CA GLY A 25 -9.50 -8.52 -4.93
C GLY A 25 -9.55 -7.08 -4.40
N GLY A 26 -10.59 -6.73 -3.65
CA GLY A 26 -10.89 -5.37 -3.19
C GLY A 26 -9.92 -4.79 -2.14
N GLY A 27 -10.27 -3.60 -1.67
CA GLY A 27 -9.58 -2.86 -0.60
C GLY A 27 -8.28 -2.17 -1.03
N ASN A 28 -7.90 -1.13 -0.28
CA ASN A 28 -6.72 -0.31 -0.51
C ASN A 28 -5.99 -0.05 0.82
N THR A 29 -4.67 0.07 0.77
CA THR A 29 -3.82 0.45 1.91
C THR A 29 -2.76 1.43 1.43
N SER A 30 -2.36 2.35 2.30
CA SER A 30 -1.24 3.25 2.04
C SER A 30 -0.51 3.63 3.33
N VAL A 31 0.73 4.07 3.19
CA VAL A 31 1.56 4.58 4.28
C VAL A 31 2.44 5.72 3.77
N LYS A 32 2.53 6.79 4.53
CA LYS A 32 3.40 7.94 4.21
C LYS A 32 4.78 7.72 4.82
N THR A 33 5.83 8.11 4.12
CA THR A 33 7.19 8.10 4.66
C THR A 33 7.33 9.13 5.78
N LYS A 34 8.26 8.89 6.72
CA LYS A 34 8.45 9.75 7.91
C LYS A 34 8.77 11.21 7.55
N ASP A 35 9.42 11.44 6.41
CA ASP A 35 9.74 12.78 5.89
C ASP A 35 8.55 13.47 5.20
N GLY A 36 7.40 12.80 5.07
CA GLY A 36 6.22 13.34 4.40
C GLY A 36 6.36 13.56 2.90
N LYS A 37 7.46 13.12 2.27
CA LYS A 37 7.71 13.36 0.84
C LYS A 37 7.09 12.31 -0.07
N HIS A 38 6.94 11.07 0.42
CA HIS A 38 6.46 9.95 -0.36
C HIS A 38 5.31 9.21 0.32
N MET A 39 4.58 8.45 -0.48
CA MET A 39 3.59 7.49 -0.02
C MET A 39 3.78 6.17 -0.76
N TYR A 40 3.76 5.07 -0.03
CA TYR A 40 3.55 3.75 -0.61
C TYR A 40 2.06 3.45 -0.60
N ILE A 41 1.53 2.96 -1.71
CA ILE A 41 0.10 2.64 -1.87
C ILE A 41 -0.07 1.32 -2.62
N LYS A 42 -1.12 0.56 -2.30
CA LYS A 42 -1.53 -0.62 -3.08
C LYS A 42 -1.63 -0.27 -4.57
N ALA A 43 -1.08 -1.13 -5.42
CA ALA A 43 -1.28 -1.10 -6.86
C ALA A 43 -2.42 -2.03 -7.29
N SER A 44 -3.15 -1.66 -8.34
CA SER A 44 -4.12 -2.53 -9.00
C SER A 44 -3.48 -3.81 -9.52
N GLY A 45 -4.24 -4.90 -9.59
CA GLY A 45 -3.77 -6.20 -10.08
C GLY A 45 -3.11 -7.10 -9.03
N THR A 46 -3.12 -6.72 -7.75
CA THR A 46 -2.61 -7.56 -6.65
C THR A 46 -3.55 -7.48 -5.45
N ALA A 47 -3.97 -8.64 -4.92
CA ALA A 47 -4.76 -8.66 -3.69
C ALA A 47 -3.89 -8.26 -2.48
N LEU A 48 -4.51 -7.66 -1.44
CA LEU A 48 -3.77 -7.16 -0.27
C LEU A 48 -2.95 -8.25 0.43
N LYS A 49 -3.50 -9.48 0.52
CA LYS A 49 -2.82 -10.64 1.11
C LYS A 49 -1.60 -11.14 0.34
N ASP A 50 -1.49 -10.79 -0.96
CA ASP A 50 -0.46 -11.27 -1.87
C ASP A 50 0.66 -10.25 -2.11
N MET A 51 0.55 -9.04 -1.53
CA MET A 51 1.57 -7.98 -1.63
C MET A 51 2.92 -8.46 -1.06
N ASN A 52 4.01 -8.09 -1.72
CA ASN A 52 5.37 -8.40 -1.29
C ASN A 52 6.34 -7.26 -1.60
N GLU A 53 7.62 -7.49 -1.35
CA GLU A 53 8.69 -6.51 -1.55
C GLU A 53 8.81 -6.06 -3.01
N GLN A 54 8.50 -6.93 -3.97
CA GLN A 54 8.70 -6.70 -5.39
C GLN A 54 7.41 -6.20 -6.07
N ASN A 55 6.23 -6.60 -5.58
CA ASN A 55 4.96 -6.45 -6.28
C ASN A 55 3.80 -6.00 -5.37
N GLY A 56 2.79 -5.40 -6.01
CA GLY A 56 1.52 -5.02 -5.37
C GLY A 56 1.47 -3.60 -4.80
N TRP A 57 2.49 -2.78 -5.05
CA TRP A 57 2.55 -1.40 -4.56
C TRP A 57 3.19 -0.44 -5.57
N ARG A 58 2.95 0.86 -5.36
CA ARG A 58 3.66 1.96 -6.01
C ARG A 58 4.13 2.97 -4.97
N ARG A 59 5.27 3.59 -5.25
CA ARG A 59 5.79 4.72 -4.48
C ARG A 59 5.46 6.00 -5.23
N LEU A 60 4.74 6.90 -4.58
CA LEU A 60 4.31 8.18 -5.14
C LEU A 60 5.04 9.33 -4.43
N GLN A 61 5.31 10.41 -5.17
CA GLN A 61 5.74 11.69 -4.60
C GLN A 61 4.50 12.47 -4.18
N LEU A 62 4.38 12.83 -2.90
CA LEU A 62 3.17 13.45 -2.37
C LEU A 62 2.93 14.84 -2.95
N GLY A 63 3.99 15.63 -3.18
CA GLY A 63 3.87 16.95 -3.81
C GLY A 63 3.19 16.88 -5.18
N SER A 64 3.59 15.93 -6.03
CA SER A 64 2.99 15.74 -7.36
C SER A 64 1.56 15.23 -7.31
N VAL A 65 1.21 14.38 -6.33
CA VAL A 65 -0.16 13.91 -6.15
C VAL A 65 -1.08 15.05 -5.70
N LEU A 66 -0.59 15.91 -4.80
CA LEU A 66 -1.32 17.05 -4.28
C LEU A 66 -1.47 18.20 -5.28
N SER A 67 -0.72 18.20 -6.39
CA SER A 67 -0.85 19.23 -7.43
C SER A 67 -1.86 18.86 -8.54
N ILE A 68 -2.56 17.72 -8.41
CA ILE A 68 -3.56 17.27 -9.39
C ILE A 68 -4.94 17.92 -9.13
N ILE A 69 -5.13 18.49 -7.94
CA ILE A 69 -6.38 19.13 -7.49
C ILE A 69 -6.49 20.58 -7.96
#